data_AF-A0A1Q9ASQ6-F1
#
_entry.id   AF-A0A1Q9ASQ6-F1
#
_cell.length_a   1.000
_cell.length_b   1.000
_cell.length_c   1.000
_cell.angle_alpha   90.00
_cell.angle_beta   90.00
_cell.angle_gamma   90.00
#
_symmetry.space_group_name_H-M   'P 1'
#
loop_
_entity.id
_entity.type
_entity.pdbx_description
1 polymer ?
#
loop_
_entity_poly.entity_id
_entity_poly.type
_entity_poly.pdbx_seq_one_letter_code
_entity_poly.pdbx_strand_id
1 'polypeptide(L)'
;MKTDDFDCQACGACCAYSQEWPRFSLESDEDLDKIPEDLVAADLSGMRCEADRCLALDGTLGLHVGCRIYAVRPIVCRDCMPGDPECLMARARLTETLQRAAEAAA
;
A
#
# COMPACT_ATOMS: atom_id res chain seq x y z
N MET A 1 2.58 -26.45 11.26
CA MET A 1 3.05 -25.06 11.37
C MET A 1 2.66 -24.37 10.07
N LYS A 2 1.46 -23.76 9.98
CA LYS A 2 1.13 -22.88 8.85
C LYS A 2 1.62 -21.51 9.25
N THR A 3 2.83 -21.18 8.84
CA THR A 3 3.20 -19.78 8.74
C THR A 3 2.38 -19.28 7.57
N ASP A 4 1.33 -18.51 7.85
CA ASP A 4 0.72 -17.66 6.84
C ASP A 4 1.83 -16.71 6.38
N ASP A 5 2.53 -17.06 5.31
CA ASP A 5 3.54 -16.20 4.70
C ASP A 5 2.78 -14.98 4.14
N PHE A 6 2.59 -13.99 5.00
CA PHE A 6 2.03 -12.69 4.66
C PHE A 6 3.06 -11.95 3.81
N ASP A 7 3.24 -12.42 2.58
CA ASP A 7 4.12 -11.79 1.62
C ASP A 7 3.41 -10.54 1.07
N CYS A 8 3.90 -9.38 1.46
CA CYS A 8 3.40 -8.10 0.96
C CYS A 8 3.73 -7.92 -0.53
N GLN A 9 4.80 -8.55 -1.04
CA GLN A 9 5.16 -8.53 -2.46
C GLN A 9 4.25 -9.43 -3.30
N ALA A 10 3.54 -10.39 -2.68
CA ALA A 10 2.56 -11.21 -3.37
C ALA A 10 1.18 -10.54 -3.47
N CYS A 11 0.79 -9.65 -2.54
CA CYS A 11 -0.56 -9.08 -2.51
C CYS A 11 -0.66 -7.60 -2.88
N GLY A 12 0.19 -6.72 -2.32
CA GLY A 12 0.04 -5.27 -2.43
C GLY A 12 -1.19 -4.67 -1.74
N ALA A 13 -1.88 -5.44 -0.88
CA ALA A 13 -3.20 -5.07 -0.35
C ALA A 13 -3.21 -3.74 0.41
N CYS A 14 -2.27 -3.52 1.34
CA CYS A 14 -2.23 -2.27 2.11
C CYS A 14 -1.97 -1.04 1.22
N CYS A 15 -1.23 -1.20 0.13
CA CYS A 15 -0.94 -0.13 -0.83
C CYS A 15 -2.10 0.13 -1.81
N ALA A 16 -3.14 -0.71 -1.80
CA ALA A 16 -4.31 -0.62 -2.68
C ALA A 16 -5.63 -0.54 -1.90
N TYR A 17 -5.57 -0.09 -0.64
CA TYR A 17 -6.72 -0.14 0.26
C TYR A 17 -7.59 1.12 0.21
N SER A 18 -6.96 2.30 0.19
CA SER A 18 -7.64 3.60 0.26
C SER A 18 -6.73 4.71 -0.25
N GLN A 19 -7.31 5.76 -0.85
CA GLN A 19 -6.61 7.00 -1.22
C GLN A 19 -6.02 7.75 -0.04
N GLU A 20 -6.61 7.58 1.14
CA GLU A 20 -6.18 8.24 2.35
C GLU A 20 -5.04 7.47 3.03
N TRP A 21 -4.55 6.38 2.44
CA TRP A 21 -3.50 5.54 2.99
C TRP A 21 -2.36 5.37 1.98
N PRO A 22 -1.08 5.52 2.38
CA PRO A 22 -0.56 5.87 3.70
C PRO A 22 -0.50 7.39 3.99
N ARG A 23 -0.83 7.82 5.21
CA ARG A 23 -0.69 9.21 5.67
C ARG A 23 0.66 9.48 6.32
N PHE A 24 1.13 10.71 6.19
CA PHE A 24 2.23 11.24 7.00
C PHE A 24 1.66 11.73 8.32
N SER A 25 2.28 11.34 9.42
CA SER A 25 1.81 11.71 10.77
C SER A 25 2.94 11.97 11.74
N LEU A 26 4.04 11.21 11.64
CA LEU A 26 5.15 11.26 12.59
C LEU A 26 6.51 11.52 11.91
N GLU A 27 6.51 11.68 10.59
CA GLU A 27 7.69 11.91 9.77
C GLU A 27 8.25 13.32 10.00
N SER A 28 9.58 13.43 9.99
CA SER A 28 10.26 14.73 9.94
C SER A 28 10.27 15.28 8.52
N ASP A 29 10.37 16.60 8.37
CA ASP A 29 10.49 17.25 7.05
C ASP A 29 11.67 16.66 6.24
N GLU A 30 12.81 16.39 6.89
CA GLU A 30 13.97 15.74 6.26
C GLU A 30 13.69 14.32 5.74
N ASP A 31 12.78 13.58 6.38
CA ASP A 31 12.39 12.25 5.92
C ASP A 31 11.40 12.34 4.77
N LEU A 32 10.51 13.33 4.78
CA LEU A 32 9.57 13.59 3.70
C LEU A 32 10.27 14.09 2.44
N ASP A 33 11.31 14.92 2.57
CA ASP A 33 12.14 15.41 1.46
C ASP A 33 12.88 14.29 0.70
N LYS A 34 13.01 13.09 1.29
CA LYS A 34 13.58 11.91 0.62
C LYS A 34 12.58 11.24 -0.31
N ILE A 35 11.28 11.53 -0.17
CA ILE A 35 10.23 10.99 -1.01
C ILE A 35 10.12 11.89 -2.25
N PRO A 36 10.17 11.33 -3.47
CA PRO A 36 9.94 12.09 -4.70
C PRO A 36 8.60 12.84 -4.66
N GLU A 37 8.62 14.14 -5.00
CA GLU A 37 7.45 15.04 -4.94
C GLU A 37 6.26 14.55 -5.79
N ASP A 38 6.54 13.84 -6.87
CA ASP A 38 5.53 13.24 -7.77
C ASP A 38 4.75 12.09 -7.11
N LEU A 39 5.29 11.53 -6.02
CA LEU A 39 4.67 10.48 -5.22
C LEU A 39 4.00 11.01 -3.95
N VAL A 40 4.03 12.31 -3.68
CA VAL A 40 3.40 12.95 -2.51
C VAL A 40 2.06 13.57 -2.90
N ALA A 41 1.07 13.45 -2.02
CA ALA A 41 -0.24 14.05 -2.24
C ALA A 41 -0.16 15.59 -2.28
N ALA A 42 -1.04 16.25 -3.05
CA ALA A 42 -1.00 17.70 -3.24
C ALA A 42 -1.24 18.50 -1.95
N ASP A 43 -1.89 17.89 -0.96
CA ASP A 43 -2.14 18.47 0.37
C ASP A 43 -1.06 18.11 1.40
N LEU A 44 0.00 17.39 0.97
CA LEU A 44 1.10 16.90 1.80
C LEU A 44 0.65 15.99 2.96
N SER A 45 -0.58 15.46 2.91
CA SER A 45 -1.13 14.61 3.98
C SER A 45 -0.62 13.17 3.97
N GLY A 46 0.05 12.76 2.89
CA GLY A 46 0.48 11.38 2.69
C GLY A 46 1.03 11.11 1.30
N MET A 47 1.12 9.83 0.97
CA MET A 47 1.47 9.39 -0.37
C MET A 47 0.34 9.65 -1.35
N ARG A 48 0.70 10.02 -2.58
CA ARG A 48 -0.25 10.16 -3.67
C ARG A 48 -0.80 8.80 -4.08
N CYS A 49 -2.12 8.75 -4.20
CA CYS A 49 -2.85 7.59 -4.68
C CYS A 49 -3.68 7.94 -5.91
N GLU A 50 -3.81 6.97 -6.81
CA GLU A 50 -4.79 7.01 -7.90
C GLU A 50 -5.86 5.94 -7.66
N ALA A 51 -7.13 6.36 -7.63
CA ALA A 51 -8.30 5.56 -7.28
C ALA A 51 -8.28 4.98 -5.86
N ASP A 52 -7.48 3.96 -5.58
CA ASP A 52 -7.23 3.41 -4.21
C ASP A 52 -5.78 2.89 -4.10
N ARG A 53 -4.96 3.14 -5.14
CA ARG A 53 -3.62 2.54 -5.32
C ARG A 53 -2.55 3.60 -5.15
N CYS A 54 -1.64 3.37 -4.21
CA CYS A 54 -0.46 4.17 -4.00
C CYS A 54 0.41 4.21 -5.26
N LEU A 55 0.82 5.41 -5.68
CA LEU A 55 1.64 5.58 -6.88
C LEU A 55 3.05 5.00 -6.74
N ALA A 56 3.56 4.85 -5.52
CA ALA A 56 4.85 4.18 -5.32
C ALA A 56 4.79 2.66 -5.54
N LEU A 57 3.60 2.07 -5.61
CA LEU A 57 3.43 0.65 -5.87
C LEU A 57 3.64 0.35 -7.36
N ASP A 58 4.50 -0.61 -7.65
CA ASP A 58 4.70 -1.16 -8.98
C ASP A 58 4.24 -2.63 -9.02
N GLY A 59 3.89 -3.11 -10.21
CA GLY A 59 3.40 -4.46 -10.44
C GLY A 59 1.88 -4.64 -10.27
N THR A 60 1.46 -5.90 -10.22
CA THR A 60 0.06 -6.34 -10.29
C THR A 60 -0.41 -6.89 -8.95
N LEU A 61 -1.51 -6.34 -8.45
CA LEU A 61 -2.11 -6.75 -7.17
C LEU A 61 -2.49 -8.24 -7.19
N GLY A 62 -2.20 -8.93 -6.08
CA GLY A 62 -2.44 -10.37 -5.94
C GLY A 62 -1.53 -11.28 -6.77
N LEU A 63 -0.54 -10.72 -7.49
CA LEU A 63 0.38 -11.50 -8.32
C LEU A 63 1.84 -11.24 -7.93
N HIS A 64 2.33 -10.03 -8.18
CA HIS A 64 3.66 -9.59 -7.77
C HIS A 64 3.73 -8.07 -7.78
N VAL A 65 4.13 -7.49 -6.66
CA VAL A 65 4.25 -6.05 -6.48
C VAL A 65 5.56 -5.67 -5.78
N GLY A 66 5.95 -4.40 -5.93
CA GLY A 66 7.07 -3.82 -5.22
C GLY A 66 6.85 -2.34 -4.92
N CYS A 67 7.32 -1.87 -3.77
CA CYS A 67 7.36 -0.45 -3.48
C CYS A 67 8.62 0.17 -4.10
N ARG A 68 8.47 1.13 -5.00
CA ARG A 68 9.60 1.81 -5.67
C ARG A 68 10.46 2.63 -4.71
N ILE A 69 9.90 3.02 -3.57
CA ILE A 69 10.57 3.79 -2.51
C ILE A 69 10.80 2.98 -1.23
N TYR A 70 10.95 1.65 -1.32
CA TYR A 70 10.96 0.75 -0.16
C TYR A 70 11.89 1.19 1.00
N ALA A 71 13.04 1.77 0.67
CA ALA A 71 14.02 2.26 1.62
C ALA A 71 13.58 3.53 2.38
N VAL A 72 12.74 4.37 1.78
CA VAL A 72 12.26 5.65 2.34
C VAL A 72 10.75 5.63 2.57
N ARG A 73 10.19 4.43 2.81
CA ARG A 73 8.76 4.26 3.09
C ARG A 73 8.32 5.13 4.27
N PRO A 74 7.09 5.67 4.25
CA PRO A 74 6.49 6.35 5.39
C PRO A 74 6.49 5.46 6.65
N ILE A 75 6.46 6.07 7.84
CA ILE A 75 6.43 5.40 9.13
C ILE A 75 5.25 4.43 9.20
N VAL A 76 4.05 4.86 8.82
CA VAL A 76 2.86 3.99 8.83
C VAL A 76 3.01 2.75 7.93
N CYS A 77 3.81 2.83 6.85
CA CYS A 77 4.11 1.68 5.99
C CYS A 77 5.16 0.73 6.58
N ARG A 78 5.98 1.22 7.51
CA ARG A 78 6.98 0.44 8.24
C ARG A 78 6.37 -0.21 9.47
N ASP A 79 5.44 0.48 10.12
CA ASP A 79 4.77 0.01 11.35
C ASP A 79 3.67 -1.01 11.07
N CYS A 80 3.03 -0.97 9.88
CA CYS A 80 2.07 -1.98 9.47
C CYS A 80 2.80 -3.31 9.20
N MET A 81 2.70 -4.26 10.13
CA MET A 81 3.36 -5.55 10.00
C MET A 81 2.50 -6.55 9.22
N PRO A 82 3.12 -7.47 8.47
CA PRO A 82 2.38 -8.52 7.79
C PRO A 82 1.61 -9.39 8.79
N GLY A 83 0.29 -9.46 8.63
CA GLY A 83 -0.60 -10.23 9.51
C GLY A 83 -1.29 -9.42 10.61
N ASP A 84 -0.98 -8.13 10.77
CA ASP A 84 -1.69 -7.25 11.69
C ASP A 84 -3.17 -7.04 11.30
N PRO A 85 -4.04 -6.59 12.21
CA PRO A 85 -5.46 -6.36 11.93
C PRO A 85 -5.70 -5.50 10.69
N GLU A 86 -4.93 -4.43 10.52
CA GLU A 86 -4.99 -3.54 9.36
C GLU A 86 -4.55 -4.26 8.07
N CYS A 87 -3.51 -5.09 8.16
CA CYS A 87 -3.05 -5.92 7.04
C CYS A 87 -4.12 -6.92 6.59
N LEU A 88 -4.74 -7.61 7.55
CA LEU A 88 -5.79 -8.60 7.29
C LEU A 88 -7.04 -7.94 6.70
N MET A 89 -7.46 -6.79 7.23
CA MET A 89 -8.56 -6.00 6.69
C MET A 89 -8.29 -5.58 5.24
N ALA A 90 -7.07 -5.12 4.95
CA ALA A 90 -6.70 -4.75 3.59
C ALA A 90 -6.71 -5.94 2.63
N ARG A 91 -6.20 -7.10 3.06
CA ARG A 91 -6.20 -8.34 2.28
C ARG A 91 -7.62 -8.85 2.00
N ALA A 92 -8.52 -8.74 2.97
CA ALA A 92 -9.93 -9.10 2.80
C ALA A 92 -10.59 -8.22 1.71
N ARG A 93 -10.47 -6.90 1.81
CA ARG A 93 -10.98 -5.96 0.79
C ARG A 93 -10.39 -6.22 -0.59
N LEU A 94 -9.08 -6.49 -0.66
CA LEU A 94 -8.43 -6.80 -1.94
C LEU A 94 -9.03 -8.05 -2.57
N THR A 95 -9.27 -9.09 -1.78
CA THR A 95 -9.86 -10.35 -2.26
C THR A 95 -11.24 -10.11 -2.87
N GLU A 96 -12.09 -9.37 -2.17
CA GLU A 96 -13.42 -8.97 -2.67
C GLU A 96 -13.32 -8.14 -3.96
N THR A 97 -12.37 -7.21 -4.02
CA THR A 97 -12.15 -6.35 -5.19
C THR A 97 -11.73 -7.17 -6.42
N LEU A 98 -10.80 -8.11 -6.24
CA LEU A 98 -10.34 -8.99 -7.32
C LEU A 98 -11.43 -9.94 -7.79
N GLN A 99 -12.26 -10.47 -6.88
CA GLN A 99 -13.41 -11.31 -7.23
C GLN A 99 -14.42 -10.54 -8.08
N ARG A 100 -14.80 -9.33 -7.66
CA ARG A 100 -15.72 -8.47 -8.42
C ARG A 100 -15.17 -8.10 -9.79
N ALA A 101 -13.86 -7.84 -9.89
CA ALA A 101 -13.21 -7.55 -11.17
C ALA A 101 -13.23 -8.76 -12.10
N ALA A 102 -13.01 -9.97 -11.57
CA ALA A 102 -13.08 -11.22 -12.34
C ALA A 102 -14.51 -11.50 -12.84
N GLU A 103 -15.52 -11.29 -12.01
CA GLU A 103 -16.94 -11.45 -12.38
C GLU A 103 -17.38 -10.45 -13.44
N ALA A 104 -16.92 -9.19 -13.38
CA ALA A 104 -17.24 -8.18 -14.37
C ALA A 104 -16.55 -8.41 -15.73
N ALA A 105 -15.48 -9.20 -15.77
CA ALA A 105 -14.74 -9.55 -16.98
C ALA A 105 -15.24 -10.83 -17.66
N ALA A 106 -16.19 -11.54 -17.04
CA ALA A 106 -16.82 -12.76 -17.55
C ALA A 106 -18.15 -12.44 -18.26
#